data_AF-A0A0P7HA70-F1
#
_entry.id   AF-A0A0P7HA70-F1
#
_cell.length_a   1.000
_cell.length_b   1.000
_cell.length_c   1.000
_cell.angle_alpha   90.00
_cell.angle_beta   90.00
_cell.angle_gamma   90.00
#
_symmetry.space_group_name_H-M   'P 1'
#
loop_
_entity.id
_entity.type
_entity.pdbx_description
1 polymer ?
#
loop_
_entity_poly.entity_id
_entity_poly.type
_entity_poly.pdbx_seq_one_letter_code
_entity_poly.pdbx_strand_id
1 'polypeptide(L)'
;MTRVQSDGSTLLGDPNYRLANDSVIIPVVELTVQERTIAGSRTVLVRADRTLNDVEIDQTDVDRLTVNLTTPAAGAWQTYFEGEGMDCNRPDGDDGSRLTCEVENVDRVQLVRFTIDVTFD
;
A
#
# COMPACT_ATOMS: atom_id res chain seq x y z
N MET A 1 5.96 6.74 -0.33
CA MET A 1 6.61 6.50 0.99
C MET A 1 5.98 7.46 2.00
N THR A 2 5.70 7.01 3.21
CA THR A 2 5.20 7.87 4.31
C THR A 2 6.33 8.24 5.26
N ARG A 3 6.28 9.46 5.80
CA ARG A 3 7.09 9.88 6.95
C ARG A 3 6.16 10.01 8.16
N VAL A 4 6.49 9.27 9.22
CA VAL A 4 5.81 9.32 10.52
C VAL A 4 6.59 10.26 11.44
N GLN A 5 5.94 11.27 12.00
CA GLN A 5 6.48 12.20 12.99
C GLN A 5 5.56 12.23 14.22
N SER A 6 6.07 12.74 15.35
CA SER A 6 5.36 12.78 16.63
C SER A 6 4.10 13.67 16.62
N ASP A 7 3.98 14.59 15.66
CA ASP A 7 2.89 15.55 15.49
C ASP A 7 1.99 15.23 14.28
N GLY A 8 2.27 14.15 13.54
CA GLY A 8 1.49 13.74 12.38
C GLY A 8 2.29 12.90 11.39
N SER A 9 1.57 12.35 10.40
CA SER A 9 2.18 11.63 9.29
C SER A 9 1.92 12.36 7.99
N THR A 10 2.89 12.33 7.07
CA THR A 10 2.75 12.92 5.74
C THR A 10 3.25 11.96 4.66
N LEU A 11 2.64 12.01 3.49
CA LEU A 11 3.15 11.33 2.31
C LEU A 11 4.32 12.14 1.74
N LEU A 12 5.45 11.47 1.51
CA LEU A 12 6.66 12.10 0.96
C LEU A 12 6.63 12.26 -0.56
N GLY A 13 5.53 11.86 -1.19
CA GLY A 13 5.30 11.88 -2.62
C GLY A 13 4.08 11.00 -2.94
N ASP A 14 3.46 11.27 -4.07
CA ASP A 14 2.28 10.53 -4.51
C ASP A 14 2.63 9.04 -4.62
N PRO A 15 1.90 8.16 -3.93
CA PRO A 15 2.07 6.74 -4.14
C PRO A 15 1.59 6.38 -5.55
N ASN A 16 2.16 5.33 -6.14
CA ASN A 16 1.91 4.96 -7.54
C ASN A 16 0.52 4.32 -7.77
N TYR A 17 -0.49 4.68 -6.97
CA TYR A 17 -1.87 4.30 -7.23
C TYR A 17 -2.43 5.23 -8.32
N ARG A 18 -3.30 4.69 -9.17
CA ARG A 18 -4.15 5.48 -10.06
C ARG A 18 -5.57 5.13 -9.70
N LEU A 19 -6.32 6.05 -9.12
CA LEU A 19 -7.70 5.81 -8.70
C LEU A 19 -8.59 6.74 -9.51
N ALA A 20 -9.17 6.23 -10.59
CA ALA A 20 -10.08 6.97 -11.44
C ALA A 20 -11.29 6.11 -11.78
N ASN A 21 -12.43 6.75 -12.06
CA ASN A 21 -13.67 6.04 -12.37
C ASN A 21 -13.51 5.09 -13.57
N ASP A 22 -12.68 5.48 -14.55
CA ASP A 22 -12.36 4.67 -15.73
C ASP A 22 -11.44 3.48 -15.43
N SER A 23 -10.57 3.61 -14.43
CA SER A 23 -9.57 2.61 -14.08
C SER A 23 -8.94 2.84 -12.71
N VAL A 24 -8.96 1.80 -11.90
CA VAL A 24 -8.23 1.72 -10.63
C VAL A 24 -7.01 0.82 -10.80
N ILE A 25 -5.80 1.34 -10.54
CA ILE A 25 -4.55 0.58 -10.52
C ILE A 25 -3.97 0.63 -9.10
N ILE A 26 -3.87 -0.53 -8.47
CA ILE A 26 -3.36 -0.69 -7.10
C ILE A 26 -2.04 -1.47 -7.14
N PRO A 27 -0.88 -0.82 -7.01
CA PRO A 27 0.36 -1.51 -6.76
C PRO A 27 0.39 -2.09 -5.33
N VAL A 28 0.62 -3.39 -5.22
CA VAL A 28 0.86 -4.09 -3.95
C VAL A 28 2.34 -4.45 -3.90
N VAL A 29 3.09 -3.84 -2.99
CA VAL A 29 4.50 -4.22 -2.77
C VAL A 29 4.56 -5.13 -1.55
N GLU A 30 4.98 -6.37 -1.76
CA GLU A 30 5.22 -7.35 -0.71
C GLU A 30 6.72 -7.51 -0.49
N LEU A 31 7.17 -7.25 0.73
CA LEU A 31 8.55 -7.40 1.13
C LEU A 31 8.68 -8.67 1.97
N THR A 32 9.49 -9.61 1.51
CA THR A 32 9.81 -10.84 2.24
C THR A 32 11.26 -10.76 2.71
N VAL A 33 11.47 -10.68 4.03
CA VAL A 33 12.80 -10.62 4.64
C VAL A 33 13.05 -11.93 5.39
N GLN A 34 14.13 -12.64 5.07
CA GLN A 34 14.55 -13.79 5.87
C GLN A 34 15.25 -13.31 7.15
N GLU A 35 14.60 -13.43 8.31
CA GLU A 35 15.25 -13.11 9.58
C GLU A 35 16.48 -14.00 9.82
N ARG A 36 17.66 -13.39 9.83
CA ARG A 36 18.91 -14.04 10.25
C ARG A 36 19.54 -13.20 11.35
N THR A 37 19.80 -13.81 12.51
CA THR A 37 20.57 -13.18 13.57
C THR A 37 22.04 -13.16 13.17
N ILE A 38 22.55 -11.98 12.82
CA ILE A 38 23.95 -11.79 12.43
C ILE A 38 24.73 -11.29 13.65
N ALA A 39 25.57 -12.14 14.22
CA ALA A 39 26.47 -11.80 15.33
C ALA A 39 27.90 -11.54 14.82
N GLY A 40 28.44 -10.35 15.14
CA GLY A 40 29.82 -9.93 14.87
C GLY A 40 29.96 -8.79 13.85
N SER A 41 31.17 -8.24 13.72
CA SER A 41 31.55 -7.27 12.68
C SER A 41 31.72 -8.01 11.36
N ARG A 42 30.68 -8.02 10.52
CA ARG A 42 30.69 -8.63 9.18
C ARG A 42 30.00 -7.68 8.22
N THR A 43 30.57 -7.47 7.04
CA THR A 43 29.84 -6.89 5.92
C THR A 43 28.83 -7.93 5.42
N VAL A 44 27.56 -7.56 5.35
CA VAL A 44 26.49 -8.45 4.88
C VAL A 44 26.11 -8.03 3.48
N LEU A 45 26.08 -8.99 2.55
CA LEU A 45 25.56 -8.72 1.22
C LEU A 45 24.04 -8.84 1.26
N VAL A 46 23.36 -7.75 0.94
CA VAL A 46 21.90 -7.71 0.80
C VAL A 46 21.57 -7.90 -0.67
N ARG A 47 20.93 -9.01 -1.03
CA ARG A 47 20.37 -9.21 -2.36
C ARG A 47 18.87 -8.92 -2.32
N ALA A 48 18.41 -8.09 -3.25
CA ALA A 48 17.01 -7.81 -3.47
C ALA A 48 16.63 -8.35 -4.86
N ASP A 49 15.77 -9.36 -4.89
CA ASP A 49 15.18 -9.87 -6.13
C ASP A 49 13.78 -9.26 -6.31
N ARG A 50 13.47 -8.82 -7.54
CA ARG A 50 12.20 -8.16 -7.88
C ARG A 50 11.41 -9.04 -8.85
N THR A 51 10.21 -9.44 -8.45
CA THR A 51 9.24 -10.11 -9.32
C THR A 51 8.04 -9.19 -9.56
N LEU A 52 7.72 -8.92 -10.83
CA LEU A 52 6.51 -8.20 -11.24
C LEU A 52 5.43 -9.24 -11.57
N ASN A 53 4.32 -9.20 -10.85
CA ASN A 53 3.12 -9.96 -11.18
C ASN A 53 2.00 -8.96 -11.49
N ASP A 54 1.53 -8.95 -12.74
CA ASP A 54 0.33 -8.20 -13.12
C ASP A 54 -0.87 -9.13 -12.98
N VAL A 55 -1.76 -8.82 -12.05
CA VAL A 55 -3.00 -9.56 -11.85
C VAL A 55 -4.13 -8.63 -12.25
N GLU A 56 -4.54 -8.75 -13.50
CA GLU A 56 -5.77 -8.15 -13.96
C GLU A 56 -6.93 -8.91 -13.32
N ILE A 57 -7.70 -8.23 -12.46
CA ILE A 57 -9.00 -8.71 -12.08
C ILE A 57 -9.93 -8.31 -13.22
N ASP A 58 -10.17 -9.22 -14.16
CA ASP A 58 -11.13 -9.04 -15.25
C ASP A 58 -12.56 -9.15 -14.70
N GLN A 59 -12.92 -8.15 -13.89
CA GLN A 59 -14.27 -7.89 -13.42
C GLN A 59 -14.62 -6.50 -13.95
N THR A 60 -15.38 -6.46 -15.03
CA THR A 60 -16.08 -5.26 -15.48
C THR A 60 -17.26 -4.98 -14.54
N ASP A 61 -17.57 -3.71 -14.33
CA ASP A 61 -18.70 -3.25 -13.49
C ASP A 61 -18.57 -3.66 -12.02
N VAL A 62 -17.50 -3.22 -11.35
CA VAL A 62 -17.32 -3.46 -9.91
C VAL A 62 -18.21 -2.49 -9.12
N ASP A 63 -19.29 -3.02 -8.55
CA ASP A 63 -20.25 -2.25 -7.73
C ASP A 63 -19.55 -1.47 -6.61
N ARG A 64 -18.59 -2.11 -5.94
CA ARG A 64 -17.85 -1.52 -4.83
C ARG A 64 -16.47 -2.14 -4.65
N LEU A 65 -15.47 -1.28 -4.53
CA LEU A 65 -14.11 -1.62 -4.13
C LEU A 65 -13.86 -1.13 -2.71
N THR A 66 -13.44 -2.02 -1.82
CA THR A 66 -13.05 -1.68 -0.44
C THR A 66 -11.58 -1.97 -0.21
N VAL A 67 -10.84 -0.96 0.26
CA VAL A 67 -9.43 -1.04 0.66
C VAL A 67 -9.35 -1.00 2.19
N ASN A 68 -8.85 -2.09 2.78
CA ASN A 68 -8.56 -2.17 4.21
C ASN A 68 -7.04 -2.10 4.43
N LEU A 69 -6.59 -1.11 5.19
CA LEU A 69 -5.18 -0.85 5.43
C LEU A 69 -4.89 -0.75 6.93
N THR A 70 -3.84 -1.43 7.38
CA THR A 70 -3.26 -1.25 8.72
C THR A 70 -1.90 -0.60 8.56
N THR A 71 -1.74 0.63 9.04
CA THR A 71 -0.54 1.44 8.85
C THR A 71 -0.35 2.42 10.01
N PRO A 72 0.89 2.69 10.46
CA PRO A 72 1.15 3.73 11.47
C PRO A 72 0.85 5.15 10.97
N ALA A 73 0.58 5.32 9.67
CA ALA A 73 0.34 6.62 9.03
C ALA A 73 -1.11 6.78 8.54
N ALA A 74 -2.11 6.22 9.24
CA ALA A 74 -3.49 6.08 8.76
C ALA A 74 -4.10 7.41 8.28
N GLY A 75 -3.90 8.51 9.02
CA GLY A 75 -4.40 9.83 8.62
C GLY A 75 -3.82 10.35 7.30
N ALA A 76 -2.54 10.08 7.01
CA ALA A 76 -1.93 10.51 5.75
C ALA A 76 -2.48 9.75 4.54
N TRP A 77 -2.76 8.46 4.73
CA TRP A 77 -3.38 7.61 3.70
C TRP A 77 -4.85 7.95 3.48
N GLN A 78 -5.57 8.29 4.56
CA GLN A 78 -6.95 8.78 4.47
C GLN A 78 -7.01 10.03 3.58
N THR A 79 -6.21 11.05 3.87
CA THR A 79 -6.19 12.30 3.07
C THR A 79 -5.90 12.03 1.59
N TYR A 80 -5.01 11.08 1.30
CA TYR A 80 -4.70 10.70 -0.08
C TYR A 80 -5.88 10.02 -0.77
N PHE A 81 -6.44 8.96 -0.18
CA PHE A 81 -7.54 8.22 -0.79
C PHE A 81 -8.81 9.06 -0.93
N GLU A 82 -9.10 9.95 0.02
CA GLU A 82 -10.17 10.94 -0.10
C GLU A 82 -9.91 11.95 -1.23
N GLY A 83 -8.66 12.39 -1.39
CA GLY A 83 -8.25 13.25 -2.51
C GLY A 83 -8.43 12.59 -3.88
N GLU A 84 -8.34 11.26 -3.92
CA GLU A 84 -8.60 10.42 -5.09
C GLU A 84 -10.08 10.04 -5.26
N GLY A 85 -10.97 10.52 -4.38
CA GLY A 85 -12.41 10.32 -4.48
C GLY A 85 -12.98 9.09 -3.78
N MET A 86 -12.22 8.42 -2.90
CA MET A 86 -12.74 7.37 -2.03
C MET A 86 -13.41 7.96 -0.77
N ASP A 87 -14.41 7.27 -0.22
CA ASP A 87 -14.93 7.55 1.12
C ASP A 87 -14.16 6.71 2.16
N CYS A 88 -13.60 7.35 3.17
CA CYS A 88 -12.68 6.72 4.12
C CYS A 88 -13.13 6.88 5.57
N ASN A 89 -12.95 5.82 6.36
CA ASN A 89 -13.24 5.81 7.79
C ASN A 89 -12.07 5.21 8.60
N ARG A 90 -11.83 5.77 9.79
CA ARG A 90 -10.88 5.26 10.79
C ARG A 90 -11.66 4.59 11.93
N PRO A 91 -11.83 3.25 11.90
CA PRO A 91 -12.67 2.55 12.88
C PRO A 91 -12.12 2.61 14.32
N ASP A 92 -10.83 2.90 14.49
CA ASP A 92 -10.18 3.07 15.80
C ASP A 92 -10.04 4.53 16.22
N GLY A 93 -10.64 5.47 15.49
CA GLY A 93 -10.46 6.90 15.69
C GLY A 93 -9.13 7.43 15.15
N ASP A 94 -8.84 8.70 15.46
CA ASP A 94 -7.81 9.46 14.76
C ASP A 94 -6.37 8.98 15.04
N ASP A 95 -6.13 8.43 16.22
CA ASP A 95 -4.84 7.85 16.61
C ASP A 95 -4.72 6.36 16.22
N GLY A 96 -5.75 5.83 15.56
CA GLY A 96 -5.83 4.45 15.10
C GLY A 96 -4.89 4.14 13.94
N SER A 97 -4.47 2.88 13.85
CA SER A 97 -3.65 2.38 12.74
C SER A 97 -4.47 1.77 11.60
N ARG A 98 -5.77 1.57 11.81
CA ARG A 98 -6.67 0.99 10.79
C ARG A 98 -7.37 2.08 9.99
N LEU A 99 -7.48 1.83 8.69
CA LEU A 99 -8.16 2.65 7.70
C LEU A 99 -8.97 1.73 6.78
N THR A 100 -10.23 2.09 6.54
CA THR A 100 -11.08 1.45 5.54
C THR A 100 -11.56 2.52 4.57
N CYS A 101 -11.31 2.34 3.28
CA CYS A 101 -11.74 3.26 2.22
C CYS A 101 -12.56 2.50 1.17
N GLU A 102 -13.61 3.12 0.65
CA GLU A 102 -14.46 2.54 -0.39
C GLU A 102 -14.74 3.50 -1.54
N VAL A 103 -14.92 2.91 -2.72
CA VAL A 103 -15.39 3.61 -3.92
C VAL A 103 -16.38 2.71 -4.64
N GLU A 104 -17.44 3.31 -5.16
CA GLU A 104 -18.53 2.61 -5.85
C GLU A 104 -18.46 2.84 -7.35
N ASN A 105 -19.05 1.92 -8.12
CA ASN A 105 -19.20 2.01 -9.58
C ASN A 105 -17.88 2.20 -10.31
N VAL A 106 -16.94 1.25 -10.12
CA VAL A 106 -15.63 1.28 -10.77
C VAL A 106 -15.67 0.44 -12.05
N ASP A 107 -15.30 1.03 -13.18
CA ASP A 107 -15.36 0.36 -14.49
C ASP A 107 -14.37 -0.82 -14.57
N ARG A 108 -13.16 -0.67 -14.00
CA ARG A 108 -12.11 -1.69 -14.00
C ARG A 108 -11.13 -1.54 -12.84
N VAL A 109 -10.73 -2.67 -12.25
CA VAL A 109 -9.70 -2.73 -11.19
C VAL A 109 -8.51 -3.60 -11.66
N GLN A 110 -7.32 -3.03 -11.65
CA GLN A 110 -6.06 -3.71 -11.93
C GLN A 110 -5.18 -3.74 -10.67
N LEU A 111 -4.69 -4.92 -10.29
CA LEU A 111 -3.76 -5.09 -9.19
C LEU A 111 -2.35 -5.42 -9.72
N VAL A 112 -1.37 -4.59 -9.39
CA VAL A 112 0.02 -4.84 -9.79
C VAL A 112 0.82 -5.27 -8.56
N ARG A 113 1.15 -6.56 -8.43
CA ARG A 113 1.92 -7.07 -7.28
C ARG A 113 3.42 -7.09 -7.57
N PHE A 114 4.19 -6.35 -6.79
CA PHE A 114 5.64 -6.42 -6.73
C PHE A 114 6.06 -7.25 -5.52
N THR A 115 6.83 -8.31 -5.74
CA THR A 115 7.48 -9.03 -4.62
C THR A 115 8.95 -8.64 -4.58
N ILE A 116 9.42 -8.24 -3.40
CA ILE A 116 10.82 -7.94 -3.09
C ILE A 116 11.30 -8.98 -2.09
N ASP A 117 12.18 -9.87 -2.54
CA ASP A 117 12.79 -10.88 -1.68
C ASP A 117 14.16 -10.37 -1.21
N VAL A 118 14.35 -10.29 0.11
CA VAL A 118 15.60 -9.89 0.74
C VAL A 118 16.27 -11.09 1.39
N THR A 119 17.44 -11.46 0.89
CA THR A 119 18.29 -12.49 1.46
C THR A 119 19.60 -11.91 1.98
N PHE A 120 20.09 -12.50 3.07
CA PHE A 120 21.37 -12.16 3.68
C PHE A 120 22.38 -13.28 3.38
N ASP A 121 23.44 -12.93 2.63
CA ASP A 121 24.59 -13.78 2.33
C ASP A 121 25.83 -13.38 3.14
#